data_AF-A0A920VSE3-F1
#
_entry.id   AF-A0A920VSE3-F1
#
_cell.length_a   1.000
_cell.length_b   1.000
_cell.length_c   1.000
_cell.angle_alpha   90.00
_cell.angle_beta   90.00
_cell.angle_gamma   90.00
#
_symmetry.space_group_name_H-M   'P 1'
#
loop_
_entity.id
_entity.type
_entity.pdbx_description
1 polymer ?
#
loop_
_entity_poly.entity_id
_entity_poly.type
_entity_poly.pdbx_seq_one_letter_code
_entity_poly.pdbx_strand_id
1 'polypeptide(L)' 'MDAVREIPELPSATRTEFQRDRDRVIHANSFRRLKHKSQVFVAPQGDHFTTRLTHVIEVSQVGRSIARV' A
#
# COMPACT_ATOMS: atom_id res chain seq x y z
N MET A 1 -4.16 -24.08 -0.05
CA MET A 1 -3.46 -23.45 1.10
C MET A 1 -4.38 -22.36 1.57
N ASP A 2 -5.02 -22.54 2.72
CA ASP A 2 -5.97 -21.55 3.22
C ASP A 2 -5.20 -20.31 3.68
N ALA A 3 -5.62 -19.12 3.22
CA ALA A 3 -5.00 -17.86 3.59
C ALA A 3 -5.47 -17.44 4.99
N VAL A 4 -4.91 -18.09 6.02
CA VAL A 4 -5.24 -17.84 7.43
C VAL A 4 -4.12 -17.04 8.09
N ARG A 5 -4.47 -16.13 9.01
CA ARG A 5 -3.46 -15.41 9.80
C ARG A 5 -2.76 -16.36 10.76
N GLU A 6 -1.46 -16.15 10.95
CA GLU A 6 -0.64 -16.91 11.90
C GLU A 6 -1.15 -16.74 13.34
N ILE A 7 -1.49 -15.51 13.72
CA ILE A 7 -2.11 -15.20 15.01
C ILE A 7 -3.62 -15.01 14.78
N PRO A 8 -4.48 -15.83 15.42
CA PRO A 8 -5.92 -15.69 15.30
C PRO A 8 -6.40 -14.41 15.98
N GLU A 9 -7.31 -13.70 15.34
CA GLU A 9 -7.92 -12.48 15.87
C GLU A 9 -9.44 -12.56 15.73
N LEU A 10 -10.15 -12.00 16.69
CA LEU A 10 -11.61 -11.92 16.61
C LEU A 10 -12.04 -11.10 15.36
N PRO A 11 -13.16 -11.47 14.71
CA PRO A 11 -13.71 -10.71 13.59
C PRO A 11 -14.02 -9.27 13.98
N SER A 12 -13.83 -8.34 13.04
CA SER A 12 -14.24 -6.94 13.24
C SER A 12 -15.72 -6.75 12.91
N ALA A 13 -16.43 -5.97 13.73
CA ALA A 13 -17.84 -5.66 13.49
C ALA A 13 -18.09 -4.79 12.23
N THR A 14 -17.09 -4.02 11.77
CA THR A 14 -17.27 -3.01 10.72
C THR A 14 -16.37 -3.21 9.50
N ARG A 15 -15.39 -4.10 9.55
CA ARG A 15 -14.39 -4.30 8.51
C ARG A 15 -14.24 -5.77 8.14
N THR A 16 -14.14 -6.04 6.84
CA THR A 16 -13.75 -7.37 6.35
C THR A 16 -12.29 -7.66 6.68
N GLU A 17 -11.92 -8.94 6.64
CA GLU A 17 -10.55 -9.36 6.93
C GLU A 17 -9.52 -8.71 5.98
N PHE A 18 -9.85 -8.57 4.69
CA PHE A 18 -8.99 -7.86 3.72
C PHE A 18 -8.97 -6.34 3.93
N GLN A 19 -10.06 -5.72 4.39
CA GLN A 19 -10.06 -4.30 4.76
C GLN A 19 -9.11 -4.05 5.93
N ARG A 20 -9.07 -4.93 6.93
CA ARG A 20 -8.14 -4.86 8.06
C ARG A 20 -6.68 -4.96 7.60
N ASP A 21 -6.38 -5.92 6.71
CA ASP A 21 -5.02 -6.09 6.20
C ASP A 21 -4.55 -4.88 5.39
N ARG A 22 -5.45 -4.30 4.57
CA ARG A 22 -5.18 -3.04 3.88
C ARG A 22 -4.89 -1.91 4.86
N ASP A 23 -5.67 -1.77 5.93
CA ASP A 23 -5.46 -0.74 6.94
C ASP A 23 -4.09 -0.89 7.62
N ARG A 24 -3.67 -2.13 7.93
CA ARG A 24 -2.35 -2.40 8.52
C ARG A 24 -1.22 -1.95 7.60
N VAL A 25 -1.31 -2.25 6.31
CA VAL A 25 -0.30 -1.82 5.32
C VAL A 25 -0.25 -0.30 5.24
N ILE A 26 -1.39 0.38 5.08
CA ILE A 26 -1.46 1.85 4.92
C ILE A 26 -0.90 2.57 6.16
N HIS A 27 -1.16 2.06 7.37
CA HIS A 27 -0.73 2.67 8.63
C HIS A 27 0.65 2.18 9.13
N ALA A 28 1.33 1.32 8.39
CA ALA A 28 2.66 0.83 8.76
C ALA A 28 3.72 1.93 8.60
N ASN A 29 4.71 1.94 9.50
CA ASN A 29 5.88 2.83 9.38
C ASN A 29 6.67 2.58 8.09
N SER A 30 6.73 1.32 7.62
CA SER A 30 7.35 0.97 6.33
C SER A 30 6.68 1.67 5.16
N PHE A 31 5.34 1.73 5.14
CA PHE A 31 4.57 2.41 4.11
C PHE A 31 4.78 3.94 4.17
N ARG A 32 4.75 4.54 5.36
CA ARG A 32 5.03 5.98 5.54
C ARG A 32 6.42 6.37 5.02
N ARG A 33 7.44 5.53 5.22
CA ARG A 33 8.81 5.78 4.75
C ARG A 33 8.90 5.89 3.23
N LEU A 34 7.96 5.32 2.46
CA LEU A 34 7.94 5.43 1.00
C LEU A 34 7.81 6.89 0.51
N LYS A 35 7.23 7.78 1.33
CA LYS A 35 7.15 9.22 1.03
C LYS A 35 8.54 9.84 0.80
N HIS A 36 9.56 9.31 1.47
CA HIS A 36 10.93 9.83 1.43
C HIS A 36 11.89 8.91 0.67
N LYS A 37 11.35 8.00 -0.16
CA LYS A 37 12.14 7.18 -1.06
C LYS A 37 11.89 7.65 -2.48
N SER A 38 12.95 8.05 -3.17
CA SER A 38 12.84 8.40 -4.58
C SER A 38 12.44 7.17 -5.39
N GLN A 39 11.66 7.41 -6.44
CA GLN A 39 11.43 6.43 -7.48
C GLN A 39 12.32 6.76 -8.66
N VAL A 40 13.28 5.88 -8.96
CA VAL A 40 14.21 5.93 -10.10
C VAL A 40 15.23 7.09 -10.11
N PHE A 41 14.86 8.27 -9.64
CA PHE A 41 15.72 9.45 -9.68
C PHE A 41 16.67 9.54 -8.47
N VAL A 42 17.97 9.60 -8.73
CA VAL A 42 19.02 9.94 -7.75
C VAL A 42 19.31 11.43 -7.90
N ALA A 43 18.62 12.25 -7.10
CA ALA A 43 18.83 13.71 -6.99
C ALA A 43 18.83 14.52 -8.31
N PRO A 44 17.66 14.86 -8.89
CA PRO A 44 17.63 15.78 -10.02
C PRO A 44 17.23 17.19 -9.57
N GLN A 45 17.69 18.20 -10.31
CA GLN A 45 17.26 19.59 -10.15
C GLN A 45 15.82 19.72 -10.68
N GLY A 46 14.84 20.00 -9.80
CA GLY A 46 13.42 20.12 -10.15
C GLY A 46 12.48 19.80 -8.98
N ASP A 47 11.18 20.10 -9.12
CA ASP A 47 10.16 20.00 -8.06
C ASP A 47 9.09 18.90 -8.33
N HIS A 48 9.17 18.22 -9.47
CA HIS A 48 8.19 17.22 -9.93
C HIS A 48 8.69 15.76 -9.90
N PHE A 49 9.36 15.34 -8.83
CA PHE A 49 9.82 13.93 -8.72
C PHE A 49 8.79 13.03 -8.08
N THR A 50 8.56 11.87 -8.69
CA THR A 50 7.77 10.81 -8.09
C THR A 50 8.52 10.19 -6.92
N THR A 51 7.77 9.90 -5.85
CA THR A 51 8.27 9.11 -4.72
C THR A 51 7.77 7.68 -4.89
N ARG A 52 8.37 6.73 -4.17
CA ARG A 52 7.83 5.36 -4.13
C ARG A 52 6.39 5.33 -3.62
N LEU A 53 6.00 6.29 -2.76
CA LEU A 53 4.62 6.40 -2.26
C LEU A 53 3.64 6.78 -3.38
N THR A 54 3.92 7.83 -4.14
CA THR A 54 3.03 8.27 -5.23
C THR A 54 2.90 7.17 -6.29
N HIS A 55 4.03 6.54 -6.65
CA HIS A 55 4.02 5.43 -7.59
C HIS A 55 3.17 4.24 -7.10
N VAL A 56 3.28 3.84 -5.83
CA VAL A 56 2.46 2.74 -5.28
C VAL A 56 0.97 3.06 -5.29
N ILE A 57 0.59 4.32 -5.10
CA ILE A 57 -0.82 4.74 -5.16
C ILE A 57 -1.35 4.58 -6.59
N GLU A 58 -0.60 5.01 -7.60
CA GLU A 58 -0.95 4.85 -9.02
C GLU A 58 -1.07 3.36 -9.41
N VAL A 59 -0.09 2.55 -9.04
CA VAL A 59 -0.10 1.09 -9.28
C VAL A 59 -1.31 0.43 -8.61
N SER A 60 -1.66 0.84 -7.38
CA SER A 60 -2.83 0.31 -6.67
C SER A 60 -4.14 0.63 -7.37
N GLN A 61 -4.25 1.81 -7.99
CA GLN A 61 -5.42 2.20 -8.78
C GLN A 61 -5.52 1.37 -10.06
N VAL A 62 -4.42 1.23 -10.81
CA VAL A 62 -4.36 0.39 -12.02
C VAL A 62 -4.73 -1.05 -11.69
N GLY A 63 -4.12 -1.63 -10.65
CA GLY A 63 -4.42 -3.00 -10.21
C GLY A 63 -5.89 -3.20 -9.83
N ARG A 64 -6.51 -2.23 -9.14
CA ARG A 64 -7.95 -2.27 -8.83
C ARG A 64 -8.81 -2.22 -10.09
N SER A 65 -8.42 -1.44 -11.09
CA SER A 65 -9.15 -1.37 -12.36
C SER A 65 -9.09 -2.71 -13.10
N ILE A 66 -7.91 -3.33 -13.15
CA ILE A 66 -7.70 -4.64 -13.81
C ILE A 66 -8.48 -5.74 -13.09
N ALA A 67 -8.43 -5.79 -11.76
CA ALA A 67 -9.11 -6.82 -10.97
C ALA A 67 -10.65 -6.70 -10.94
N ARG A 68 -11.22 -5.62 -11.49
CA ARG A 68 -12.67 -5.43 -11.62
C ARG A 68 -13.24 -5.96 -12.95
N VAL A 69 -12.37 -6.32 -13.90
CA VAL A 69 -12.74 -6.91 -15.20
C VAL A 69 -13.01 -8.40 -15.03
#